data_AF-A0A3S3SFP9-F1
#
_entry.id   AF-A0A3S3SFP9-F1
#
_cell.length_a   1.000
_cell.length_b   1.000
_cell.length_c   1.000
_cell.angle_alpha   90.00
_cell.angle_beta   90.00
_cell.angle_gamma   90.00
#
_symmetry.space_group_name_H-M   'P 1'
#
loop_
_entity.id
_entity.type
_entity.pdbx_description
1 polymer ?
#
loop_
_entity_poly.entity_id
_entity_poly.type
_entity_poly.pdbx_seq_one_letter_code
_entity_poly.pdbx_strand_id
1 'polypeptide(L)' 'MTDKDTIRQRTLEAAHLQLIEGNPLDADQMAMFEMFDREGWSQERQRDYILERAKAAAALHAAE' A
#
# COMPACT_ATOMS: atom_id res chain seq x y z
N MET A 1 15.81 -0.84 -18.45
CA MET A 1 14.74 -0.66 -17.47
C MET A 1 15.36 -0.85 -16.10
N THR A 2 15.49 0.24 -15.35
CA THR A 2 15.96 0.23 -13.97
C THR A 2 14.90 -0.40 -13.07
N ASP A 3 15.30 -1.11 -12.02
CA ASP A 3 14.40 -1.82 -11.10
C ASP A 3 13.29 -0.92 -10.52
N LYS A 4 13.59 0.38 -10.37
CA LYS A 4 12.63 1.42 -9.95
C LYS A 4 11.46 1.65 -10.93
N ASP A 5 11.70 1.58 -12.23
CA ASP A 5 10.64 1.73 -13.25
C ASP A 5 9.67 0.54 -13.18
N THR A 6 10.22 -0.66 -13.02
CA THR A 6 9.43 -1.90 -12.88
C THR A 6 8.57 -1.88 -11.62
N ILE A 7 9.12 -1.39 -10.51
CA ILE A 7 8.41 -1.28 -9.23
C ILE A 7 7.24 -0.30 -9.35
N ARG A 8 7.49 0.92 -9.84
CA ARG A 8 6.45 1.94 -9.98
C ARG A 8 5.32 1.46 -10.88
N GLN A 9 5.66 0.75 -11.95
CA GLN A 9 4.68 0.16 -12.85
C GLN A 9 3.82 -0.91 -12.15
N ARG A 10 4.42 -1.75 -11.29
CA ARG A 10 3.68 -2.74 -10.49
C ARG A 10 2.73 -2.08 -9.48
N THR A 11 3.15 -1.00 -8.81
CA THR A 11 2.27 -0.25 -7.89
C THR A 11 1.10 0.37 -8.64
N LEU A 12 1.33 0.95 -9.82
CA LEU A 12 0.27 1.54 -10.65
C LEU A 12 -0.69 0.47 -11.20
N GLU A 13 -0.17 -0.69 -11.61
CA GLU A 13 -0.99 -1.81 -12.06
C GLU A 13 -1.87 -2.35 -10.94
N ALA A 14 -1.32 -2.54 -9.74
CA ALA A 14 -2.10 -2.94 -8.56
C ALA A 14 -3.16 -1.89 -8.19
N ALA A 15 -2.83 -0.61 -8.24
CA ALA A 15 -3.78 0.48 -8.02
C ALA A 15 -4.91 0.49 -9.07
N HIS A 16 -4.58 0.21 -10.34
CA HIS A 16 -5.56 0.10 -11.40
C HIS A 16 -6.50 -1.09 -11.20
N LEU A 17 -5.99 -2.25 -10.77
CA LEU A 17 -6.82 -3.40 -10.43
C LEU A 17 -7.79 -3.07 -9.29
N GLN A 18 -7.30 -2.44 -8.22
CA GLN A 18 -8.12 -2.03 -7.09
C GLN A 18 -9.21 -1.00 -7.48
N LEU A 19 -8.89 -0.08 -8.40
CA LEU A 19 -9.87 0.85 -8.97
C LEU A 19 -11.01 0.12 -9.68
N ILE A 20 -10.71 -0.92 -10.47
CA ILE A 20 -11.73 -1.73 -11.18
C ILE A 20 -12.64 -2.45 -10.16
N GLU A 21 -12.10 -2.88 -9.03
CA GLU A 21 -12.86 -3.51 -7.94
C GLU A 21 -13.66 -2.51 -7.09
N GLY A 22 -13.62 -1.21 -7.41
CA GLY A 22 -14.31 -0.17 -6.64
C GLY A 22 -13.64 0.17 -5.31
N ASN A 23 -12.37 -0.22 -5.13
CA ASN A 23 -11.55 0.09 -3.96
C ASN A 23 -10.37 1.00 -4.36
N PRO A 24 -10.62 2.24 -4.82
CA PRO A 24 -9.53 3.12 -5.26
C PRO A 24 -8.55 3.36 -4.12
N LEU A 25 -7.26 3.13 -4.37
CA LEU A 25 -6.22 3.47 -3.41
C LEU A 25 -6.06 4.99 -3.31
N ASP A 26 -6.02 5.50 -2.08
CA ASP A 26 -5.77 6.91 -1.83
C ASP A 26 -4.28 7.28 -1.97
N ALA A 27 -3.98 8.58 -1.96
CA ALA A 27 -2.62 9.08 -2.13
C ALA A 27 -1.66 8.64 -1.01
N ASP A 28 -2.14 8.52 0.23
CA ASP A 28 -1.34 8.05 1.36
C ASP A 28 -1.05 6.55 1.27
N GLN A 29 -2.01 5.77 0.77
CA GLN A 29 -1.83 4.34 0.48
C GLN A 29 -0.81 4.13 -0.65
N MET A 30 -0.91 4.91 -1.73
CA MET A 30 0.08 4.89 -2.81
C MET A 30 1.49 5.23 -2.32
N ALA A 31 1.63 6.29 -1.53
CA ALA A 31 2.92 6.69 -0.94
C ALA A 31 3.49 5.63 0.01
N MET A 32 2.62 4.92 0.75
CA MET A 32 3.01 3.81 1.62
C MET A 32 3.60 2.63 0.81
N PHE A 33 2.97 2.22 -0.30
CA PHE A 33 3.53 1.16 -1.15
C PHE A 33 4.88 1.58 -1.76
N GLU A 34 5.00 2.82 -2.25
CA GLU A 34 6.27 3.35 -2.75
C GLU A 34 7.37 3.40 -1.67
N MET A 35 7.01 3.58 -0.40
CA MET A 35 7.95 3.52 0.72
C MET A 35 8.47 2.10 0.93
N PHE A 36 7.60 1.09 0.92
CA PHE A 36 8.00 -0.31 1.11
C PHE A 36 9.04 -0.75 0.10
N ASP A 37 8.83 -0.38 -1.16
CA ASP A 37 9.76 -0.70 -2.22
C ASP A 37 11.09 0.04 -2.08
N ARG A 38 11.04 1.33 -1.72
CA ARG A 38 12.24 2.15 -1.49
C ARG A 38 13.11 1.60 -0.35
N GLU A 39 12.47 1.13 0.71
CA GLU A 39 13.15 0.54 1.86
C GLU A 39 13.45 -0.95 1.70
N GLY A 40 13.03 -1.58 0.60
CA GLY A 40 13.27 -3.00 0.32
C GLY A 40 12.60 -3.93 1.33
N TRP A 41 11.41 -3.58 1.82
CA TRP A 41 10.70 -4.39 2.82
C TRP A 41 10.28 -5.73 2.24
N SER A 42 10.44 -6.80 3.02
CA SER A 42 9.87 -8.11 2.69
C SER A 42 8.35 -8.07 2.74
N GLN A 43 7.69 -8.94 1.97
CA GLN A 43 6.23 -9.02 1.94
C GLN A 43 5.61 -9.29 3.33
N GLU A 44 6.29 -10.08 4.17
CA GLU A 44 5.86 -10.33 5.55
C GLU A 44 5.83 -9.03 6.36
N ARG A 45 6.90 -8.23 6.30
CA ARG A 45 6.98 -6.95 7.01
C ARG A 45 5.94 -5.95 6.50
N GLN A 46 5.71 -5.91 5.19
CA GLN A 46 4.66 -5.07 4.59
C GLN A 46 3.28 -5.45 5.11
N ARG A 47 2.97 -6.76 5.16
CA ARG A 47 1.68 -7.27 5.65
C ARG A 47 1.48 -6.92 7.13
N ASP A 48 2.47 -7.15 7.97
CA ASP A 48 2.38 -6.80 9.39
C ASP A 48 2.11 -5.31 9.59
N TYR A 49 2.82 -4.45 8.84
CA TYR A 49 2.60 -3.00 8.92
C TYR A 49 1.19 -2.58 8.49
N ILE A 50 0.68 -3.12 7.37
CA ILE A 50 -0.67 -2.83 6.89
C ILE A 50 -1.71 -3.29 7.93
N LEU A 51 -1.52 -4.47 8.54
CA LEU A 51 -2.41 -5.00 9.57
C LEU A 51 -2.43 -4.12 10.82
N GLU A 52 -1.27 -3.69 11.31
CA GLU A 52 -1.18 -2.78 12.46
C GLU A 52 -1.84 -1.43 12.17
N ARG A 53 -1.62 -0.86 10.97
CA ARG A 53 -2.28 0.38 10.55
C ARG A 53 -3.80 0.21 10.47
N ALA A 54 -4.29 -0.91 9.94
CA ALA A 54 -5.72 -1.21 9.85
C ALA A 54 -6.36 -1.35 11.24
N LYS A 55 -5.68 -2.02 12.19
CA LYS A 55 -6.13 -2.11 13.59
C LYS A 55 -6.22 -0.73 14.24
N ALA A 56 -5.20 0.12 14.04
CA ALA A 56 -5.19 1.47 14.59
C ALA A 56 -6.32 2.34 14.02
N ALA A 57 -6.57 2.26 12.70
CA ALA A 57 -7.68 2.96 12.06
C ALA A 57 -9.04 2.47 12.57
N ALA A 58 -9.23 1.15 12.73
CA ALA A 58 -10.45 0.59 13.28
C ALA A 58 -10.70 1.01 14.73
N ALA A 59 -9.64 1.06 15.56
CA ALA A 59 -9.75 1.52 16.94
C ALA A 59 -10.13 3.02 17.04
N LEU A 60 -9.61 3.85 16.13
CA LEU A 60 -9.98 5.27 16.05
C LEU A 60 -11.46 5.42 15.66
N HIS A 61 -11.90 4.69 14.64
CA HIS A 61 -13.28 4.76 14.14
C HIS A 61 -14.32 4.18 15.13
N ALA A 62 -13.89 3.29 16.03
CA ALA A 62 -14.74 2.73 17.10
C ALA A 62 -14.85 3.65 18.33
N ALA A 63 -14.02 4.69 18.42
CA ALA A 63 -14.03 5.69 19.49
C ALA A 63 -14.80 6.98 19.12
N GLU A 64 -15.29 7.09 17.88
CA GLU A 64 -16.19 8.14 17.38
C GLU A 64 -17.67 7.80 17.63
#